data_AF-A0A3N6FIA2-F1
#
_entry.id   AF-A0A3N6FIA2-F1
#
_cell.length_a   1.000
_cell.length_b   1.000
_cell.length_c   1.000
_cell.angle_alpha   90.00
_cell.angle_beta   90.00
_cell.angle_gamma   90.00
#
_symmetry.space_group_name_H-M   'P 1'
#
loop_
_entity.id
_entity.type
_entity.pdbx_description
1 polymer ?
#
loop_
_entity_poly.entity_id
_entity_poly.type
_entity_poly.pdbx_seq_one_letter_code
_entity_poly.pdbx_strand_id
1 'polypeptide(L)'
;MGVSGAIDIMAAAPGCMGLLYDGAMRGVHRDAIARHGGLVINKQHKGNEPQFLETLRPARCSHQLWAASGRVAEKVHFADGTTALVPVPIRRLERRGTHSFRWYHVLMIPCRHGTHEHRVTVGTTSRADERPSGQSDEERRFHRAEHLQQIPEFTRAHQLIYPYRSDAESGHAQLDASLWNGRLISYGVEAQQLLTLGFVLAQNSTSRALHQSSAQLQPTG
;
A
#
# COMPACT_ATOMS: atom_id res chain seq x y z
N MET A 1 -2.64 18.19 -2.35
CA MET A 1 -3.32 18.38 -1.05
C MET A 1 -3.50 17.09 -0.26
N GLY A 2 -3.95 15.96 -0.84
CA GLY A 2 -4.21 14.74 -0.05
C GLY A 2 -2.99 14.04 0.58
N VAL A 3 -1.82 14.07 -0.08
CA VAL A 3 -0.62 13.36 0.41
C VAL A 3 0.05 14.04 1.61
N SER A 4 0.17 15.37 1.59
CA SER A 4 0.78 16.13 2.68
C SER A 4 -0.03 15.97 3.98
N GLY A 5 -1.36 16.18 3.91
CA GLY A 5 -2.21 16.03 5.09
C GLY A 5 -2.19 14.61 5.68
N ALA A 6 -2.04 13.59 4.83
CA ALA A 6 -1.88 12.23 5.34
C ALA A 6 -0.56 12.00 6.08
N ILE A 7 0.53 12.57 5.57
CA ILE A 7 1.84 12.53 6.24
C ILE A 7 1.77 13.27 7.57
N ASP A 8 1.11 14.44 7.60
CA ASP A 8 0.91 15.23 8.82
C ASP A 8 0.10 14.46 9.87
N ILE A 9 -0.99 13.79 9.46
CA ILE A 9 -1.79 12.93 10.35
C ILE A 9 -0.94 11.78 10.90
N MET A 10 -0.17 11.09 10.05
CA MET A 10 0.71 10.01 10.50
C MET A 10 1.77 10.48 11.48
N ALA A 11 2.29 11.70 11.30
CA ALA A 11 3.25 12.30 12.23
C ALA A 11 2.59 12.70 13.56
N ALA A 12 1.35 13.17 13.53
CA ALA A 12 0.62 13.65 14.71
C ALA A 12 -0.11 12.55 15.51
N ALA A 13 -0.40 11.39 14.90
CA ALA A 13 -1.16 10.31 15.50
C ALA A 13 -0.31 9.03 15.68
N PRO A 14 0.33 8.83 16.85
CA PRO A 14 1.07 7.62 17.16
C PRO A 14 0.21 6.37 16.94
N GLY A 15 0.71 5.43 16.13
CA GLY A 15 -0.02 4.21 15.75
C GLY A 15 -0.75 4.28 14.42
N CYS A 16 -0.86 5.46 13.79
CA CYS A 16 -1.30 5.57 12.40
C CYS A 16 -0.19 5.03 11.47
N MET A 17 -0.40 3.84 10.92
CA MET A 17 0.60 3.16 10.08
C MET A 17 0.49 3.47 8.59
N GLY A 18 -0.57 4.16 8.16
CA GLY A 18 -0.80 4.43 6.75
C GLY A 18 -2.24 4.80 6.41
N LEU A 19 -2.54 4.75 5.11
CA LEU A 19 -3.82 5.15 4.54
C LEU A 19 -4.46 4.01 3.77
N LEU A 20 -5.79 4.02 3.81
CA LEU A 20 -6.64 3.17 3.01
C LEU A 20 -7.48 4.07 2.10
N TYR A 21 -7.38 3.88 0.78
CA TYR A 21 -7.98 4.81 -0.18
C TYR A 21 -8.41 4.13 -1.48
N ASP A 22 -9.48 4.64 -2.10
CA ASP A 22 -9.99 4.06 -3.35
C ASP A 22 -9.28 4.62 -4.58
N GLY A 23 -8.34 3.83 -5.09
CA GLY A 23 -7.89 3.90 -6.48
C GLY A 23 -7.18 5.18 -6.97
N ALA A 24 -7.31 6.35 -6.35
CA ALA A 24 -6.71 7.60 -6.86
C ALA A 24 -5.23 7.75 -6.48
N MET A 25 -4.78 7.05 -5.44
CA MET A 25 -3.37 7.06 -5.04
C MET A 25 -2.52 6.25 -6.04
N ARG A 26 -1.77 6.94 -6.89
CA ARG A 26 -0.82 6.38 -7.89
C ARG A 26 0.61 6.37 -7.35
N GLY A 27 1.55 5.91 -8.17
CA GLY A 27 2.96 5.73 -7.83
C GLY A 27 3.61 6.93 -7.15
N VAL A 28 3.36 8.16 -7.62
CA VAL A 28 3.91 9.38 -6.99
C VAL A 28 3.37 9.62 -5.57
N HIS A 29 2.10 9.29 -5.33
CA HIS A 29 1.47 9.43 -4.01
C HIS A 29 1.94 8.33 -3.06
N ARG A 30 2.00 7.08 -3.56
CA ARG A 30 2.49 5.91 -2.83
C ARG A 30 3.95 6.09 -2.43
N ASP A 31 4.80 6.56 -3.34
CA ASP A 31 6.21 6.85 -3.10
C ASP A 31 6.39 7.84 -1.95
N ALA A 32 5.69 8.98 -2.01
CA ALA A 32 5.77 10.01 -1.00
C ALA A 32 5.37 9.48 0.40
N ILE A 33 4.27 8.74 0.51
CA ILE A 33 3.81 8.16 1.79
C ILE A 33 4.77 7.08 2.29
N ALA A 34 5.24 6.20 1.41
CA ALA A 34 6.13 5.10 1.78
C ALA A 34 7.49 5.60 2.31
N ARG A 35 8.02 6.70 1.75
CA ARG A 35 9.25 7.36 2.23
C ARG A 35 9.14 7.87 3.67
N HIS A 36 7.94 8.28 4.07
CA HIS A 36 7.61 8.71 5.44
C HIS A 36 7.20 7.52 6.35
N GLY A 37 7.38 6.29 5.88
CA GLY A 37 7.14 5.09 6.69
C GLY A 37 5.69 4.68 6.78
N GLY A 38 4.85 5.19 5.89
CA GLY A 38 3.44 4.83 5.78
C GLY A 38 3.18 3.68 4.83
N LEU A 39 2.04 3.03 5.05
CA LEU A 39 1.43 2.05 4.14
C LEU A 39 0.38 2.75 3.28
N VAL A 40 0.27 2.36 2.01
CA VAL A 40 -0.88 2.72 1.18
C VAL A 40 -1.60 1.44 0.75
N ILE A 41 -2.83 1.28 1.22
CA ILE A 41 -3.72 0.17 0.87
C ILE A 41 -4.75 0.68 -0.14
N ASN A 42 -4.61 0.24 -1.39
CA ASN A 42 -5.54 0.55 -2.46
C ASN A 42 -5.59 -0.57 -3.50
N LYS A 43 -6.51 -0.47 -4.46
CA LYS A 43 -6.50 -1.35 -5.65
C LYS A 43 -5.33 -1.03 -6.56
N GLN A 44 -4.85 -2.04 -7.28
CA GLN A 44 -3.89 -1.80 -8.34
C GLN A 44 -4.58 -1.11 -9.52
N HIS A 45 -3.90 -0.14 -10.14
CA HIS A 45 -4.47 0.48 -11.33
C HIS A 45 -4.58 -0.53 -12.48
N LYS A 46 -5.73 -0.54 -13.17
CA LYS A 46 -5.93 -1.34 -14.37
C LYS A 46 -5.07 -0.79 -15.52
N GLY A 47 -4.59 -1.68 -16.39
CA GLY A 47 -3.81 -1.29 -17.58
C GLY A 47 -2.30 -1.23 -17.37
N ASN A 48 -1.79 -1.53 -16.17
CA ASN A 48 -0.35 -1.65 -15.96
C ASN A 48 0.14 -3.00 -16.52
N GLU A 49 0.79 -2.93 -17.68
CA GLU A 49 1.45 -4.08 -18.29
C GLU A 49 2.57 -4.62 -17.40
N PRO A 50 2.82 -5.95 -17.42
CA PRO A 50 3.94 -6.53 -16.71
C PRO A 50 5.28 -5.93 -17.13
N GLN A 51 6.13 -5.61 -16.16
CA GLN A 51 7.47 -5.05 -16.41
C GLN A 51 8.57 -5.92 -15.81
N PHE A 52 9.66 -6.08 -16.55
CA PHE A 52 10.82 -6.83 -16.09
C PHE A 52 11.46 -6.12 -14.89
N LEU A 53 11.68 -6.87 -13.80
CA LEU A 53 12.25 -6.34 -12.58
C LEU A 53 13.73 -6.67 -12.43
N GLU A 54 14.10 -7.95 -12.46
CA GLU A 54 15.50 -8.38 -12.37
C GLU A 54 15.61 -9.87 -12.71
N THR A 55 16.84 -10.33 -12.95
CA THR A 55 17.15 -11.77 -13.01
C THR A 55 18.01 -12.14 -11.83
N LEU A 56 17.52 -13.05 -11.00
CA LEU A 56 18.30 -13.63 -9.91
C LEU A 56 19.02 -14.87 -10.42
N ARG A 57 20.30 -15.03 -10.04
CA ARG A 57 21.09 -16.21 -10.38
C ARG A 57 21.67 -16.88 -9.13
N PRO A 58 20.83 -17.45 -8.24
CA PRO A 58 21.35 -18.21 -7.11
C PRO A 58 21.97 -19.52 -7.61
N ALA A 59 23.29 -19.65 -7.48
CA ALA A 59 24.05 -20.84 -7.83
C ALA A 59 23.75 -21.39 -9.25
N ARG A 60 22.96 -22.48 -9.35
CA ARG A 60 22.68 -23.22 -10.59
C ARG A 60 21.30 -22.93 -11.21
N CYS A 61 20.59 -21.93 -10.72
CA CYS A 61 19.29 -21.52 -11.24
C CYS A 61 19.26 -20.05 -11.63
N SER A 62 18.31 -19.71 -12.49
CA SER A 62 18.05 -18.36 -12.96
C SER A 62 16.56 -18.11 -12.87
N HIS A 63 16.19 -17.07 -12.13
CA HIS A 63 14.79 -16.68 -11.91
C HIS A 63 14.57 -15.29 -12.49
N GLN A 64 13.68 -15.18 -13.47
CA GLN A 64 13.31 -13.89 -14.03
C GLN A 64 12.11 -13.33 -13.27
N LEU A 65 12.34 -12.26 -12.52
CA LEU A 65 11.31 -11.58 -11.76
C LEU A 65 10.70 -10.42 -12.57
N TRP A 66 9.39 -10.29 -12.45
CA TRP A 66 8.57 -9.29 -13.11
C TRP A 66 7.65 -8.64 -12.09
N ALA A 67 7.34 -7.36 -12.30
CA ALA A 67 6.26 -6.69 -11.59
C ALA A 67 4.98 -6.85 -12.42
N ALA A 68 3.99 -7.55 -11.86
CA ALA A 68 2.71 -7.82 -12.52
C ALA A 68 1.58 -7.72 -11.49
N SER A 69 0.50 -7.05 -11.88
CA SER A 69 -0.71 -6.92 -11.04
C SER A 69 -0.41 -6.42 -9.60
N GLY A 70 0.51 -5.47 -9.47
CA GLY A 70 0.84 -4.85 -8.17
C GLY A 70 1.78 -5.68 -7.28
N ARG A 71 2.34 -6.80 -7.78
CA ARG A 71 3.25 -7.67 -7.01
C ARG A 71 4.37 -8.26 -7.85
N VAL A 72 5.32 -8.91 -7.19
CA VAL A 72 6.38 -9.66 -7.85
C VAL A 72 5.84 -11.03 -8.32
N ALA A 73 6.11 -11.35 -9.57
CA ALA A 73 5.86 -12.63 -10.21
C ALA A 73 7.13 -13.17 -10.86
N GLU A 74 7.26 -14.49 -10.95
CA GLU A 74 8.32 -15.16 -11.69
C GLU A 74 7.80 -15.55 -13.07
N LYS A 75 8.62 -15.34 -14.12
CA LYS A 75 8.34 -15.89 -15.44
C LYS A 75 8.69 -17.37 -15.46
N VAL A 76 7.68 -18.22 -15.55
CA VAL A 76 7.79 -19.67 -15.58
C VAL A 76 7.54 -20.17 -16.99
N HIS A 77 8.36 -21.11 -17.45
CA HIS A 77 8.20 -21.84 -18.71
C HIS A 77 7.61 -23.21 -18.41
N PHE A 78 6.49 -23.54 -19.06
CA PHE A 78 5.84 -24.84 -18.91
C PHE A 78 6.31 -25.82 -20.00
N ALA A 79 6.07 -27.12 -19.77
CA ALA A 79 6.46 -28.18 -20.68
C ALA A 79 5.74 -28.12 -22.04
N ASP A 80 4.57 -27.46 -22.09
CA ASP A 80 3.80 -27.21 -23.32
C ASP A 80 4.35 -26.04 -24.16
N GLY A 81 5.47 -25.44 -23.74
CA GLY A 81 6.09 -24.30 -24.43
C GLY A 81 5.48 -22.94 -24.08
N THR A 82 4.43 -22.90 -23.26
CA THR A 82 3.81 -21.64 -22.81
C THR A 82 4.62 -21.00 -21.68
N THR A 83 4.42 -19.69 -21.50
CA THR A 83 5.00 -18.95 -20.38
C THR A 83 3.92 -18.23 -19.61
N ALA A 84 4.01 -18.26 -18.27
CA ALA A 84 3.15 -17.45 -17.42
C ALA A 84 3.96 -16.68 -16.38
N LEU A 85 3.37 -15.60 -15.88
CA LEU A 85 3.85 -14.89 -14.72
C LEU A 85 3.16 -15.47 -13.49
N VAL A 86 3.89 -16.26 -12.72
CA VAL A 86 3.39 -16.92 -11.52
C VAL A 86 3.73 -16.05 -10.31
N PRO A 87 2.74 -15.62 -9.50
CA PRO A 87 3.02 -14.76 -8.35
C PRO A 87 3.99 -15.41 -7.36
N VAL A 88 5.05 -14.70 -6.98
CA VAL A 88 6.02 -15.22 -6.01
C VAL A 88 5.43 -15.10 -4.59
N PRO A 89 5.51 -16.15 -3.76
CA PRO A 89 5.12 -16.08 -2.35
C PRO A 89 5.85 -14.96 -1.60
N ILE A 90 5.09 -14.12 -0.91
CA ILE A 90 5.62 -13.08 -0.02
C ILE A 90 5.57 -13.64 1.41
N ARG A 91 6.74 -13.83 2.02
CA ARG A 91 6.84 -14.27 3.42
C ARG A 91 6.40 -13.17 4.39
N ARG A 92 6.89 -11.96 4.16
CA ARG A 92 6.55 -10.77 4.96
C ARG A 92 6.87 -9.47 4.23
N LEU A 93 6.18 -8.42 4.63
CA LEU A 93 6.57 -7.04 4.38
C LEU A 93 7.51 -6.58 5.51
N GLU A 94 8.69 -6.08 5.14
CA GLU A 94 9.71 -5.62 6.06
C GLU A 94 9.90 -4.10 5.89
N ARG A 95 9.80 -3.36 6.99
CA ARG A 95 10.11 -1.93 7.07
C ARG A 95 11.51 -1.76 7.68
N ARG A 96 12.33 -0.88 7.09
CA ARG A 96 13.66 -0.51 7.62
C ARG A 96 13.84 1.01 7.62
N GLY A 97 14.73 1.48 8.49
CA GLY A 97 15.04 2.89 8.68
C GLY A 97 14.21 3.55 9.79
N THR A 98 14.74 4.64 10.34
CA THR A 98 14.14 5.41 11.45
C THR A 98 13.66 6.80 11.02
N HIS A 99 14.39 7.45 10.12
CA HIS A 99 14.06 8.79 9.57
C HIS A 99 13.80 8.78 8.06
N SER A 100 14.39 7.82 7.34
CA SER A 100 14.09 7.54 5.94
C SER A 100 13.71 6.07 5.85
N PHE A 101 12.48 5.81 5.43
CA PHE A 101 11.94 4.47 5.45
C PHE A 101 12.10 3.76 4.11
N ARG A 102 12.44 2.49 4.18
CA ARG A 102 12.51 1.58 3.02
C ARG A 102 11.66 0.35 3.30
N TRP A 103 10.94 -0.08 2.29
CA TRP A 103 10.04 -1.21 2.37
C TRP A 103 10.49 -2.34 1.47
N TYR A 104 10.34 -3.56 1.95
CA TYR A 104 10.76 -4.73 1.24
C TYR A 104 9.76 -5.86 1.33
N HIS A 105 9.49 -6.52 0.22
CA HIS A 105 8.96 -7.87 0.26
C HIS A 105 10.11 -8.85 0.44
N VAL A 106 10.03 -9.66 1.49
CA VAL A 106 10.84 -10.87 1.63
C VAL A 106 10.11 -11.97 0.89
N LEU A 107 10.64 -12.35 -0.27
CA LEU A 107 10.09 -13.34 -1.17
C LEU A 107 10.65 -14.72 -0.88
N MET A 108 9.83 -15.75 -1.05
CA MET A 108 10.26 -17.15 -1.06
C MET A 108 10.06 -17.68 -2.47
N ILE A 109 11.14 -17.80 -3.24
CA ILE A 109 11.11 -18.24 -4.63
C ILE A 109 11.21 -19.77 -4.65
N PRO A 110 10.14 -20.49 -5.03
CA PRO A 110 10.18 -21.94 -5.13
C PRO A 110 11.08 -22.34 -6.31
N CYS A 111 12.11 -23.13 -6.04
CA CYS A 111 13.00 -23.65 -7.07
C CYS A 111 13.26 -25.14 -6.86
N ARG A 112 13.46 -25.86 -7.96
CA ARG A 112 13.84 -27.29 -7.96
C ARG A 112 15.14 -27.58 -7.19
N HIS A 113 15.98 -26.57 -6.98
CA HIS A 113 17.25 -26.66 -6.26
C HIS A 113 17.15 -26.20 -4.80
N GLY A 114 15.94 -25.99 -4.28
CA GLY A 114 15.68 -25.47 -2.93
C GLY A 114 15.04 -24.08 -2.98
N THR A 115 14.32 -23.69 -1.93
CA THR A 115 13.67 -22.38 -1.91
C THR A 115 14.69 -21.26 -1.67
N HIS A 116 14.59 -20.17 -2.43
CA HIS A 116 15.47 -19.00 -2.29
C HIS A 116 14.73 -17.85 -1.60
N GLU A 117 15.30 -17.33 -0.52
CA GLU A 117 14.83 -16.09 0.08
C GLU A 117 15.46 -14.90 -0.65
N HIS A 118 14.65 -13.98 -1.16
CA HIS A 118 15.13 -12.76 -1.83
C HIS A 118 14.39 -11.53 -1.33
N ARG A 119 15.11 -10.41 -1.16
CA ARG A 119 14.54 -9.16 -0.68
C ARG A 119 14.37 -8.19 -1.85
N VAL A 120 13.12 -7.86 -2.18
CA VAL A 120 12.79 -6.88 -3.22
C VAL A 120 12.28 -5.60 -2.59
N THR A 121 12.82 -4.45 -3.01
CA THR A 121 12.32 -3.14 -2.58
C THR A 121 10.93 -2.89 -3.16
N VAL A 122 10.01 -2.31 -2.38
CA VAL A 122 8.64 -1.95 -2.80
C VAL A 122 8.25 -0.58 -2.24
N GLY A 123 7.15 -0.01 -2.74
CA GLY A 123 6.55 1.22 -2.19
C GLY A 123 7.26 2.52 -2.56
N THR A 124 8.57 2.52 -2.77
CA THR A 124 9.37 3.71 -3.14
C THR A 124 10.07 3.49 -4.48
N THR A 125 10.04 4.47 -5.37
CA THR A 125 10.80 4.48 -6.63
C THR A 125 12.18 5.10 -6.38
N SER A 126 13.25 4.32 -6.50
CA SER A 126 14.60 4.82 -6.21
C SER A 126 15.07 5.88 -7.21
N ARG A 127 15.67 6.95 -6.67
CA ARG A 127 16.19 8.07 -7.46
C ARG A 127 17.63 7.86 -7.90
N ALA A 128 18.07 8.59 -8.92
CA ALA A 128 19.42 8.47 -9.49
C ALA A 128 20.54 8.73 -8.46
N ASP A 129 20.31 9.58 -7.46
CA ASP A 129 21.24 9.91 -6.38
C ASP A 129 21.23 8.90 -5.22
N GLU A 130 20.25 7.99 -5.17
CA GLU A 130 20.08 7.02 -4.08
C GLU A 130 20.80 5.68 -4.34
N ARG A 131 21.25 5.44 -5.57
CA ARG A 131 21.83 4.17 -6.02
C ARG A 131 23.05 4.41 -6.91
N PRO A 132 23.95 3.41 -7.06
CA PRO A 132 24.99 3.47 -8.08
C PRO A 132 24.39 3.64 -9.48
N SER A 133 25.15 4.29 -10.37
CA SER A 133 24.68 4.58 -11.72
C SER A 133 24.24 3.32 -12.48
N GLY A 134 23.13 3.46 -13.19
CA GLY A 134 22.44 2.41 -13.95
C GLY A 134 21.59 1.46 -13.10
N GLN A 135 21.54 1.64 -11.77
CA GLN A 135 20.82 0.74 -10.86
C GLN A 135 19.55 1.37 -10.27
N SER A 136 19.39 2.68 -10.37
CA SER A 136 18.18 3.36 -9.87
C SER A 136 16.97 3.03 -10.73
N ASP A 137 15.79 3.11 -10.12
CA ASP A 137 14.52 2.93 -10.80
C ASP A 137 14.29 4.04 -11.85
N GLU A 138 14.73 5.27 -11.57
CA GLU A 138 14.67 6.40 -12.51
C GLU A 138 15.49 6.16 -13.79
N GLU A 139 16.76 5.76 -13.66
CA GLU A 139 17.62 5.45 -14.82
C GLU A 139 17.06 4.28 -15.64
N ARG A 140 16.44 3.31 -14.95
CA ARG A 140 15.79 2.14 -15.56
C ARG A 140 14.40 2.44 -16.09
N ARG A 141 13.87 3.66 -15.88
CA ARG A 141 12.49 4.06 -16.21
C ARG A 141 11.42 3.12 -15.63
N PHE A 142 11.69 2.56 -14.45
CA PHE A 142 10.79 1.63 -13.77
C PHE A 142 10.12 2.32 -12.58
N HIS A 143 8.87 2.75 -12.71
CA HIS A 143 8.16 3.40 -11.59
C HIS A 143 7.72 2.39 -10.53
N ARG A 144 8.64 1.98 -9.66
CA ARG A 144 8.43 0.91 -8.68
C ARG A 144 7.16 1.06 -7.83
N ALA A 145 6.89 2.27 -7.32
CA ALA A 145 5.69 2.53 -6.51
C ALA A 145 4.38 2.41 -7.31
N GLU A 146 4.43 2.54 -8.63
CA GLU A 146 3.30 2.33 -9.54
C GLU A 146 3.06 0.83 -9.79
N HIS A 147 4.14 0.07 -9.98
CA HIS A 147 4.06 -1.36 -10.36
C HIS A 147 4.01 -2.34 -9.18
N LEU A 148 4.54 -1.97 -8.01
CA LEU A 148 4.61 -2.83 -6.83
C LEU A 148 3.95 -2.17 -5.61
N GLN A 149 2.91 -2.82 -5.10
CA GLN A 149 2.19 -2.42 -3.89
C GLN A 149 2.89 -2.98 -2.65
N GLN A 150 2.88 -2.23 -1.54
CA GLN A 150 3.35 -2.75 -0.24
C GLN A 150 2.46 -3.91 0.24
N ILE A 151 1.15 -3.80 0.05
CA ILE A 151 0.16 -4.83 0.33
C ILE A 151 -0.63 -5.10 -0.96
N PRO A 152 -0.24 -6.10 -1.77
CA PRO A 152 -0.87 -6.36 -3.05
C PRO A 152 -2.32 -6.83 -2.94
N GLU A 153 -3.15 -6.46 -3.91
CA GLU A 153 -4.61 -6.71 -3.94
C GLU A 153 -5.01 -8.18 -3.72
N PHE A 154 -4.25 -9.11 -4.31
CA PHE A 154 -4.55 -10.54 -4.21
C PHE A 154 -3.94 -11.22 -2.97
N THR A 155 -3.56 -10.45 -1.95
CA THR A 155 -3.07 -11.01 -0.68
C THR A 155 -4.18 -11.01 0.36
N ARG A 156 -4.12 -11.99 1.29
CA ARG A 156 -5.05 -12.04 2.43
C ARG A 156 -5.06 -10.74 3.24
N ALA A 157 -3.90 -10.13 3.43
CA ALA A 157 -3.79 -8.85 4.14
C ALA A 157 -4.62 -7.74 3.47
N HIS A 158 -4.55 -7.63 2.13
CA HIS A 158 -5.39 -6.69 1.40
C HIS A 158 -6.87 -7.04 1.52
N GLN A 159 -7.23 -8.31 1.31
CA GLN A 159 -8.62 -8.76 1.37
C GLN A 159 -9.28 -8.55 2.74
N LEU A 160 -8.50 -8.57 3.82
CA LEU A 160 -8.99 -8.29 5.18
C LEU A 160 -9.10 -6.80 5.47
N ILE A 161 -8.15 -5.99 4.98
CA ILE A 161 -8.04 -4.58 5.37
C ILE A 161 -8.82 -3.67 4.41
N TYR A 162 -8.74 -3.92 3.09
CA TYR A 162 -9.37 -3.09 2.07
C TYR A 162 -10.89 -2.91 2.25
N PRO A 163 -11.68 -3.90 2.71
CA PRO A 163 -13.11 -3.72 2.95
C PRO A 163 -13.48 -2.65 3.98
N TYR A 164 -12.60 -2.30 4.94
CA TYR A 164 -12.86 -1.20 5.90
C TYR A 164 -13.05 0.16 5.23
N ARG A 165 -12.74 0.27 3.92
CA ARG A 165 -13.07 1.44 3.10
C ARG A 165 -14.55 1.75 3.11
N SER A 166 -15.38 0.70 3.01
CA SER A 166 -16.83 0.84 2.94
C SER A 166 -17.42 1.44 4.21
N ASP A 167 -16.77 1.23 5.36
CA ASP A 167 -17.15 1.85 6.63
C ASP A 167 -16.85 3.36 6.62
N ALA A 168 -15.71 3.76 6.03
CA ALA A 168 -15.39 5.17 5.87
C ALA A 168 -16.32 5.86 4.85
N GLU A 169 -16.67 5.17 3.76
CA GLU A 169 -17.61 5.68 2.76
C GLU A 169 -19.03 5.83 3.29
N SER A 170 -19.51 4.87 4.09
CA SER A 170 -20.84 4.95 4.68
C SER A 170 -20.94 6.13 5.66
N GLY A 171 -19.88 6.38 6.44
CA GLY A 171 -19.79 7.56 7.30
C GLY A 171 -19.84 8.87 6.50
N HIS A 172 -19.09 8.97 5.40
CA HIS A 172 -19.15 10.15 4.53
C HIS A 172 -20.49 10.30 3.83
N ALA A 173 -21.13 9.21 3.40
CA ALA A 173 -22.46 9.25 2.82
C ALA A 173 -23.51 9.73 3.84
N GLN A 174 -23.37 9.37 5.11
CA GLN A 174 -24.22 9.89 6.19
C GLN A 174 -23.99 11.39 6.41
N LEU A 175 -22.73 11.86 6.36
CA LEU A 175 -22.43 13.29 6.39
C LEU A 175 -23.11 14.00 5.22
N ASP A 176 -22.93 13.53 3.99
CA ASP A 176 -23.53 14.11 2.78
C ASP A 176 -25.06 14.16 2.88
N ALA A 177 -25.69 13.08 3.37
CA ALA A 177 -27.13 13.02 3.58
C ALA A 177 -27.63 13.98 4.67
N SER A 178 -26.78 14.32 5.64
CA SER A 178 -27.11 15.29 6.70
C SER A 178 -27.01 16.76 6.25
N LEU A 179 -26.43 17.01 5.07
CA LEU A 179 -26.25 18.36 4.56
C LEU A 179 -27.55 18.94 4.02
N TRP A 180 -27.95 20.10 4.53
CA TRP A 180 -29.13 20.81 4.04
C TRP A 180 -28.94 21.22 2.57
N ASN A 181 -29.86 20.79 1.71
CA ASN A 181 -29.79 20.97 0.25
C ASN A 181 -28.48 20.45 -0.39
N GLY A 182 -27.85 19.43 0.20
CA GLY A 182 -26.57 18.88 -0.28
C GLY A 182 -25.40 19.86 -0.16
N ARG A 183 -25.50 20.85 0.73
CA ARG A 183 -24.47 21.86 0.95
C ARG A 183 -24.08 21.90 2.42
N LEU A 184 -22.77 21.85 2.66
CA LEU A 184 -22.24 22.08 3.99
C LEU A 184 -22.52 23.55 4.36
N ILE A 185 -23.29 23.77 5.43
CA ILE A 185 -23.73 25.11 5.85
C ILE A 185 -22.59 25.81 6.58
N SER A 186 -21.56 26.21 5.83
CA SER A 186 -20.49 27.07 6.33
C SER A 186 -19.90 27.92 5.23
N TYR A 187 -19.53 29.14 5.59
CA TYR A 187 -18.90 30.10 4.69
C TYR A 187 -17.38 29.98 4.75
N GLY A 188 -16.75 29.70 3.62
CA GLY A 188 -15.28 29.58 3.51
C GLY A 188 -14.76 28.16 3.68
N VAL A 189 -13.60 27.90 3.09
CA VAL A 189 -12.98 26.56 3.04
C VAL A 189 -12.58 26.10 4.43
N GLU A 190 -12.10 27.02 5.28
CA GLU A 190 -11.66 26.75 6.64
C GLU A 190 -12.81 26.28 7.54
N ALA A 191 -13.96 26.96 7.44
CA ALA A 191 -15.15 26.56 8.19
C ALA A 191 -15.69 25.20 7.72
N GLN A 192 -15.61 24.93 6.42
CA GLN A 192 -16.01 23.63 5.86
C GLN A 192 -15.08 22.50 6.33
N GLN A 193 -13.78 22.75 6.36
CA GLN A 193 -12.78 21.83 6.91
C GLN A 193 -13.02 21.55 8.38
N LEU A 194 -13.31 22.59 9.18
CA LEU A 194 -13.55 22.43 10.62
C LEU A 194 -14.78 21.56 10.91
N LEU A 195 -15.88 21.76 10.19
CA LEU A 195 -17.09 20.92 10.31
C LEU A 195 -16.80 19.46 9.94
N THR A 196 -16.09 19.26 8.81
CA THR A 196 -15.70 17.91 8.36
C THR A 196 -14.80 17.22 9.38
N LEU A 197 -13.82 17.94 9.93
CA LEU A 197 -12.94 17.44 10.99
C LEU A 197 -13.72 17.09 12.25
N GLY A 198 -14.64 17.95 12.67
CA GLY A 198 -15.51 17.71 13.82
C GLY A 198 -16.37 16.45 13.66
N PHE A 199 -16.94 16.25 12.48
CA PHE A 199 -17.68 15.03 12.15
C PHE A 199 -16.80 13.77 12.27
N VAL A 200 -15.61 13.78 11.65
CA VAL A 200 -14.68 12.65 11.71
C VAL A 200 -14.22 12.36 13.14
N LEU A 201 -13.94 13.40 13.94
CA LEU A 201 -13.58 13.26 15.35
C LEU A 201 -14.70 12.65 16.18
N ALA A 202 -15.96 13.09 15.98
CA ALA A 202 -17.11 12.53 16.66
C ALA A 202 -17.33 11.06 16.30
N GLN A 203 -17.20 10.72 15.01
CA GLN A 203 -17.34 9.33 14.54
C GLN A 203 -16.25 8.44 15.14
N ASN A 204 -14.98 8.86 15.08
CA ASN A 204 -13.87 8.10 15.65
C ASN A 204 -14.00 7.93 17.17
N SER A 205 -14.45 8.96 17.88
CA SER A 205 -14.68 8.91 19.33
C SER A 205 -15.79 7.92 19.69
N THR A 206 -16.88 7.91 18.92
CA THR A 206 -18.00 6.97 19.09
C THR A 206 -17.55 5.53 18.83
N SER A 207 -16.86 5.28 17.72
CA SER A 207 -16.30 3.96 17.39
C SER A 207 -15.34 3.46 18.47
N ARG A 208 -14.49 4.34 19.02
CA ARG A 208 -13.59 4.00 20.13
C ARG A 208 -14.37 3.64 21.39
N ALA A 209 -15.39 4.42 21.77
CA ALA A 209 -16.21 4.15 22.95
C ALA A 209 -16.92 2.79 22.83
N LEU A 210 -17.50 2.48 21.66
CA LEU A 210 -18.14 1.20 21.37
C LEU A 210 -17.16 0.03 21.39
N HIS A 211 -15.95 0.21 20.85
CA HIS A 211 -14.91 -0.81 20.91
C HIS A 211 -14.49 -1.10 22.36
N GLN A 212 -14.31 -0.06 23.17
CA GLN A 212 -13.93 -0.20 24.58
C GLN A 212 -15.03 -0.88 25.41
N SER A 213 -16.30 -0.54 25.20
CA SER A 213 -17.42 -1.19 25.89
C SER A 213 -17.59 -2.65 25.45
N SER A 214 -17.42 -2.95 24.17
CA SER A 214 -17.48 -4.32 23.64
C SER A 214 -16.34 -5.19 24.16
N ALA A 215 -15.14 -4.63 24.31
CA ALA A 215 -13.99 -5.32 24.91
C ALA A 215 -14.17 -5.59 26.41
N GLN A 216 -14.86 -4.70 27.14
CA GLN A 216 -15.21 -4.91 28.55
C GLN A 216 -16.28 -5.98 28.76
N LEU A 217 -17.09 -6.28 27.74
CA LEU A 217 -18.15 -7.28 27.79
C LEU A 217 -17.70 -8.68 27.37
N GLN A 218 -16.45 -8.87 26.91
CA GLN A 218 -15.91 -10.22 26.70
C GLN A 218 -15.47 -10.80 28.05
N PRO A 219 -16.10 -11.90 28.52
CA PRO A 219 -15.66 -12.54 29.76
C PRO A 219 -14.26 -13.10 29.53
N THR A 220 -13.34 -12.77 30.45
CA THR A 220 -12.06 -13.45 30.58
C THR A 220 -12.35 -14.93 30.80
N GLY A 221 -12.16 -15.73 29.75
CA GLY A 221 -12.05 -17.19 29.86
C GLY A 221 -10.74 -17.59 30.51
#